data_AF-A0AAV2RN32-F1
#
_entry.id   AF-A0AAV2RN32-F1
#
_cell.length_a   1.000
_cell.length_b   1.000
_cell.length_c   1.000
_cell.angle_alpha   90.00
_cell.angle_beta   90.00
_cell.angle_gamma   90.00
#
_symmetry.space_group_name_H-M   'P 1'
#
loop_
_entity.id
_entity.type
_entity.pdbx_description
1 polymer ?
#
loop_
_entity_poly.entity_id
_entity_poly.type
_entity_poly.pdbx_seq_one_letter_code
_entity_poly.pdbx_strand_id
1 'polypeptide(L)'
;MRLRTLPYLMVLVMCLATPSVNGQRRPRPGGKNKCKKFNLDNGKVRVKSKGRLAKLSCKRAYTMIEGDRFLSCVRQKWTGDLPKCIKGGCEEIYGIANGEAVELFQGGLMQ
;
A
#
# COMPACT_ATOMS: atom_id res chain seq x y z
N MET A 1 -14.75 -43.78 52.91
CA MET A 1 -14.67 -43.57 51.44
C MET A 1 -15.40 -42.26 51.09
N ARG A 2 -14.71 -41.12 50.96
CA ARG A 2 -15.33 -39.88 50.49
C ARG A 2 -14.36 -39.08 49.62
N LEU A 3 -14.65 -39.14 48.30
CA LEU A 3 -14.58 -38.07 47.30
C LEU A 3 -13.59 -36.92 47.58
N ARG A 4 -12.32 -37.08 47.19
CA ARG A 4 -11.37 -35.96 47.01
C ARG A 4 -10.60 -36.00 45.68
N THR A 5 -11.02 -36.84 44.73
CA THR A 5 -10.44 -36.92 43.38
C THR A 5 -11.21 -36.12 42.32
N LEU A 6 -12.39 -35.60 42.68
CA LEU A 6 -13.25 -34.80 41.80
C LEU A 6 -12.63 -33.48 41.30
N PRO A 7 -11.77 -32.72 42.02
CA PRO A 7 -11.28 -31.45 41.48
C PRO A 7 -10.33 -31.65 40.30
N TYR A 8 -9.52 -32.72 40.31
CA TYR A 8 -8.58 -33.03 39.23
C TYR A 8 -9.31 -33.54 37.98
N LEU A 9 -10.36 -34.33 38.20
CA LEU A 9 -11.19 -34.88 37.13
C LEU A 9 -12.03 -33.78 36.44
N MET A 10 -12.48 -32.77 37.18
CA MET A 10 -13.16 -31.58 36.64
C MET A 10 -12.22 -30.68 35.82
N VAL A 11 -10.95 -30.54 36.21
CA VAL A 11 -9.94 -29.76 35.47
C VAL A 11 -9.56 -30.44 34.14
N LEU A 12 -9.44 -31.77 34.13
CA LEU A 12 -9.17 -32.55 32.91
C LEU A 12 -10.26 -32.41 31.84
N VAL A 13 -11.52 -32.29 32.24
CA VAL A 13 -12.65 -32.11 31.32
C VAL A 13 -12.65 -30.72 30.66
N MET A 14 -12.22 -29.68 31.37
CA MET A 14 -12.12 -28.31 30.83
C MET A 14 -10.99 -28.16 29.81
N CYS A 15 -9.88 -28.88 29.96
CA CYS A 15 -8.77 -28.88 28.99
C CYS A 15 -9.12 -29.59 27.67
N LEU A 16 -10.01 -30.58 27.70
CA LEU A 16 -10.48 -31.27 26.49
C LEU A 16 -11.57 -30.50 25.75
N ALA A 17 -12.20 -29.52 26.42
CA ALA A 17 -13.20 -28.63 25.87
C ALA A 17 -12.61 -27.28 25.43
N THR A 18 -11.40 -27.26 24.84
CA THR A 18 -10.97 -26.07 24.11
C THR A 18 -11.98 -25.85 22.99
N PRO A 19 -12.72 -24.72 22.94
CA PRO A 19 -13.42 -24.37 21.73
C PRO A 19 -12.34 -24.25 20.66
N SER A 20 -12.33 -25.18 19.71
CA SER A 20 -11.57 -25.02 18.49
C SER A 20 -12.06 -23.70 17.90
N VAL A 21 -11.28 -22.63 18.09
CA VAL A 21 -11.36 -21.44 17.26
C VAL A 21 -10.91 -21.97 15.91
N ASN A 22 -11.85 -22.59 15.20
CA ASN A 22 -11.72 -22.89 13.79
C ASN A 22 -11.25 -21.56 13.21
N GLY A 23 -9.98 -21.52 12.83
CA GLY A 23 -9.35 -20.37 12.23
C GLY A 23 -10.08 -20.11 10.93
N GLN A 24 -11.23 -19.42 11.03
CA GLN A 24 -12.00 -18.96 9.90
C GLN A 24 -11.10 -17.95 9.23
N ARG A 25 -10.27 -18.45 8.31
CA ARG A 25 -9.62 -17.63 7.30
C ARG A 25 -10.77 -16.88 6.66
N ARG A 26 -10.92 -15.59 7.00
CA ARG A 26 -11.96 -14.74 6.44
C ARG A 26 -11.99 -15.02 4.93
N PRO A 27 -13.13 -15.46 4.37
CA PRO A 27 -13.25 -15.61 2.93
C PRO A 27 -12.81 -14.29 2.32
N ARG A 28 -11.75 -14.31 1.49
CA ARG A 28 -11.29 -13.11 0.81
C ARG A 28 -12.45 -12.65 -0.08
N PRO A 29 -13.11 -11.52 0.19
CA PRO A 29 -14.16 -11.03 -0.68
C PRO A 29 -13.45 -10.55 -1.95
N GLY A 30 -13.58 -11.30 -3.04
CA GLY A 30 -12.98 -10.90 -4.32
C GLY A 30 -12.54 -12.07 -5.17
N GLY A 31 -13.51 -12.75 -5.79
CA GLY A 31 -13.27 -13.49 -7.00
C GLY A 31 -12.67 -12.57 -8.08
N LYS A 32 -11.58 -13.06 -8.70
CA LYS A 32 -10.95 -12.76 -10.01
C LYS A 32 -11.06 -11.37 -10.66
N ASN A 33 -11.43 -10.32 -9.94
CA ASN A 33 -11.56 -9.01 -10.52
C ASN A 33 -10.24 -8.26 -10.38
N LYS A 34 -9.44 -8.29 -11.44
CA LYS A 34 -8.16 -7.58 -11.52
C LYS A 34 -8.43 -6.08 -11.55
N CYS A 35 -7.64 -5.28 -10.83
CA CYS A 35 -7.75 -3.83 -10.91
C CYS A 35 -7.43 -3.31 -12.32
N LYS A 36 -8.01 -2.15 -12.66
CA LYS A 36 -7.70 -1.43 -13.89
C LYS A 36 -6.20 -1.16 -13.98
N LYS A 37 -5.60 -1.39 -15.14
CA LYS A 37 -4.21 -1.00 -15.38
C LYS A 37 -4.13 0.52 -15.48
N PHE A 38 -3.11 1.12 -14.90
CA PHE A 38 -2.81 2.54 -14.99
C PHE A 38 -1.33 2.72 -15.28
N ASN A 39 -0.99 3.88 -15.84
CA ASN A 39 0.39 4.28 -16.06
C ASN A 39 0.74 5.36 -15.04
N LEU A 40 2.03 5.43 -14.72
CA LEU A 40 2.61 6.45 -13.88
C LEU A 40 3.56 7.26 -14.75
N ASP A 41 3.28 8.55 -14.91
CA ASP A 41 4.13 9.43 -15.73
C ASP A 41 5.53 9.53 -15.14
N ASN A 42 6.53 9.45 -16.01
CA ASN A 42 7.94 9.39 -15.65
C ASN A 42 8.28 8.31 -14.60
N GLY A 43 7.43 7.29 -14.49
CA GLY A 43 7.56 6.21 -13.54
C GLY A 43 7.35 4.83 -14.15
N LYS A 44 7.36 3.84 -13.28
CA LYS A 44 7.18 2.42 -13.57
C LYS A 44 6.25 1.83 -12.51
N VAL A 45 5.23 1.11 -12.97
CA VAL A 45 4.28 0.40 -12.11
C VAL A 45 4.60 -1.09 -12.16
N ARG A 46 4.89 -1.69 -11.00
CA ARG A 46 5.13 -3.13 -10.88
C ARG A 46 4.06 -3.76 -10.01
N VAL A 47 3.13 -4.47 -10.63
CA VAL A 47 2.05 -5.16 -9.93
C VAL A 47 2.54 -6.49 -9.34
N LYS A 48 2.31 -6.68 -8.05
CA LYS A 48 2.67 -7.85 -7.23
C LYS A 48 1.41 -8.44 -6.57
N SER A 49 1.58 -9.48 -5.76
CA SER A 49 0.52 -10.10 -4.98
C SER A 49 -0.70 -10.52 -5.81
N LYS A 50 -0.45 -11.16 -6.96
CA LYS A 50 -1.49 -11.62 -7.91
C LYS A 50 -2.44 -10.51 -8.38
N GLY A 51 -1.96 -9.28 -8.54
CA GLY A 51 -2.78 -8.16 -9.00
C GLY A 51 -3.31 -7.25 -7.89
N ARG A 52 -2.92 -7.48 -6.63
CA ARG A 52 -3.49 -6.75 -5.48
C ARG A 52 -2.64 -5.61 -4.95
N LEU A 53 -1.36 -5.56 -5.31
CA LEU A 53 -0.43 -4.55 -4.80
C LEU A 53 0.35 -3.97 -5.98
N ALA A 54 0.30 -2.67 -6.21
CA ALA A 54 1.12 -2.00 -7.20
C ALA A 54 2.28 -1.28 -6.51
N LYS A 55 3.52 -1.63 -6.86
CA LYS A 55 4.71 -0.90 -6.46
C LYS A 55 5.01 0.19 -7.49
N LEU A 56 5.18 1.40 -7.02
CA LEU A 56 5.43 2.59 -7.83
C LEU A 56 6.90 2.99 -7.70
N SER A 57 7.52 3.38 -8.81
CA SER A 57 8.93 3.76 -8.84
C SER A 57 9.19 4.75 -9.96
N CYS A 58 9.85 5.87 -9.68
CA CYS A 58 10.22 6.84 -10.69
C CYS A 58 11.37 6.33 -11.58
N LYS A 59 11.47 6.86 -12.81
CA LYS A 59 12.60 6.59 -13.71
C LYS A 59 13.88 7.25 -13.15
N ARG A 60 15.05 6.85 -13.67
CA ARG A 60 16.33 7.49 -13.32
C ARG A 60 16.26 8.99 -13.65
N ALA A 61 16.83 9.83 -12.79
CA ALA A 61 16.74 11.31 -12.80
C ALA A 61 15.37 11.91 -12.39
N TYR A 62 14.39 11.09 -12.00
CA TYR A 62 13.12 11.57 -11.46
C TYR A 62 12.98 11.19 -9.98
N THR A 63 12.51 12.16 -9.19
CA THR A 63 12.29 12.03 -7.75
C THR A 63 10.79 12.01 -7.46
N MET A 64 10.40 11.19 -6.48
CA MET A 64 9.03 11.11 -5.99
C MET A 64 8.84 12.15 -4.88
N ILE A 65 7.95 13.12 -5.09
CA ILE A 65 7.77 14.25 -4.16
C ILE A 65 6.54 14.07 -3.27
N GLU A 66 5.46 13.54 -3.83
CA GLU A 66 4.17 13.39 -3.14
C GLU A 66 3.55 12.05 -3.55
N GLY A 67 2.75 11.44 -2.67
CA GLY A 67 1.99 10.21 -2.93
C GLY A 67 2.64 8.92 -2.42
N ASP A 68 1.94 7.81 -2.65
CA ASP A 68 2.30 6.50 -2.11
C ASP A 68 3.29 5.75 -3.02
N ARG A 69 4.23 5.04 -2.39
CA ARG A 69 5.09 4.07 -3.10
C ARG A 69 4.36 2.77 -3.43
N PHE A 70 3.21 2.52 -2.79
CA PHE A 70 2.46 1.29 -2.89
C PHE A 70 0.95 1.57 -2.93
N LEU A 71 0.26 1.06 -3.95
CA LEU A 71 -1.19 1.10 -4.01
C LEU A 71 -1.78 -0.28 -3.79
N SER A 72 -2.90 -0.34 -3.07
CA SER A 72 -3.64 -1.56 -2.83
C SER A 72 -4.87 -1.63 -3.72
N CYS A 73 -5.14 -2.78 -4.33
CA CYS A 73 -6.34 -3.00 -5.12
C CYS A 73 -7.50 -3.41 -4.21
N VAL A 74 -8.47 -2.52 -4.02
CA VAL A 74 -9.68 -2.78 -3.23
C VAL A 74 -10.90 -2.59 -4.13
N ARG A 75 -11.74 -3.63 -4.24
CA ARG A 75 -12.97 -3.59 -5.07
C ARG A 75 -12.72 -3.09 -6.51
N GLN A 76 -11.66 -3.59 -7.17
CA GLN A 76 -11.24 -3.20 -8.53
C GLN A 76 -10.70 -1.78 -8.70
N LYS A 77 -10.59 -1.01 -7.62
CA LYS A 77 -10.02 0.33 -7.61
C LYS A 77 -8.68 0.33 -6.89
N TRP A 78 -7.72 1.08 -7.39
CA TRP A 78 -6.49 1.34 -6.65
C TRP A 78 -6.78 2.34 -5.53
N THR A 79 -6.33 1.98 -4.33
CA THR A 79 -6.44 2.77 -3.11
C THR A 79 -5.05 3.25 -2.72
N GLY A 80 -4.96 4.55 -2.40
CA GLY A 80 -3.73 5.29 -2.16
C GLY A 80 -3.56 6.42 -3.16
N ASP A 81 -2.62 7.31 -2.89
CA ASP A 81 -2.39 8.51 -3.69
C ASP A 81 -1.33 8.25 -4.76
N LEU A 82 -1.64 8.63 -6.00
CA LEU A 82 -0.70 8.47 -7.11
C LEU A 82 0.42 9.50 -7.00
N PRO A 83 1.68 9.06 -6.98
CA PRO A 83 2.78 9.97 -6.81
C PRO A 83 3.12 10.72 -8.08
N LYS A 84 3.73 11.90 -7.92
CA LYS A 84 4.29 12.66 -9.04
C LYS A 84 5.79 12.42 -9.11
N CYS A 85 6.25 11.95 -10.27
CA CYS A 85 7.66 11.80 -10.58
C CYS A 85 8.13 13.03 -11.35
N ILE A 86 8.84 13.93 -10.69
CA ILE A 86 9.41 15.13 -11.31
C ILE A 86 10.90 14.98 -11.49
N LYS A 87 11.43 15.58 -12.56
CA LYS A 87 12.87 15.63 -12.79
C LYS A 87 13.44 16.72 -11.88
N GLY A 88 14.54 16.46 -11.18
CA GLY A 88 15.29 17.54 -10.55
C GLY A 88 15.81 18.46 -11.66
N GLY A 89 15.34 19.70 -11.70
CA GLY A 89 15.89 20.76 -12.52
C GLY A 89 17.08 21.42 -11.85
N CYS A 90 17.76 22.26 -12.63
CA CYS A 90 19.02 22.88 -12.26
C CYS A 90 18.88 23.83 -11.06
N GLU A 91 20.02 24.06 -10.41
CA GLU A 91 20.23 24.95 -9.26
C GLU A 91 19.75 26.39 -9.54
N GLU A 92 19.19 27.03 -8.51
CA GLU A 92 18.54 28.36 -8.44
C GLU A 92 18.73 29.34 -9.62
N ILE A 93 17.63 29.79 -10.23
CA ILE A 93 17.60 30.98 -11.09
C ILE A 93 17.39 32.22 -10.19
N TYR A 94 18.45 32.97 -9.88
CA TYR A 94 18.33 34.29 -9.25
C TYR A 94 18.01 35.37 -10.29
N GLY A 95 16.88 36.05 -10.11
CA GLY A 95 16.58 37.36 -10.73
C GLY A 95 15.70 37.33 -11.99
N ILE A 96 14.37 37.33 -11.80
CA ILE A 96 13.42 37.65 -12.88
C ILE A 96 12.80 39.03 -12.57
N ALA A 97 13.08 40.04 -13.39
CA ALA A 97 12.42 41.35 -13.31
C ALA A 97 11.14 41.34 -14.16
N ASN A 98 10.01 41.71 -13.56
CA ASN A 98 8.67 41.77 -14.17
C ASN A 98 8.09 40.43 -14.68
N GLY A 99 8.59 39.29 -14.20
CA GLY A 99 8.02 37.96 -14.45
C GLY A 99 7.66 37.24 -13.15
N GLU A 100 6.54 36.53 -13.12
CA GLU A 100 6.15 35.67 -12.00
C GLU A 100 6.80 34.29 -12.18
N ALA A 101 7.74 33.94 -11.30
CA ALA A 101 8.30 32.61 -11.24
C ALA A 101 7.31 31.69 -10.51
N VAL A 102 6.65 30.79 -11.23
CA VAL A 102 5.97 29.67 -10.60
C VAL A 102 7.06 28.69 -10.16
N GLU A 103 7.28 28.55 -8.85
CA GLU A 103 8.15 27.50 -8.30
C GLU A 103 7.57 26.12 -8.66
N LEU A 104 7.99 25.60 -9.81
CA LEU A 104 7.88 24.19 -10.10
C LEU A 104 9.04 23.55 -9.36
N PHE A 105 8.74 22.79 -8.30
CA PHE A 105 9.72 22.26 -7.36
C PHE A 105 10.97 21.75 -8.08
N GLN A 106 12.10 22.42 -7.85
CA GLN A 106 13.38 22.22 -8.55
C GLN A 106 13.31 22.46 -10.08
N GLY A 107 12.84 23.60 -10.57
CA GLY A 107 13.17 24.12 -11.91
C GLY A 107 12.78 23.26 -13.13
N GLY A 108 11.72 22.45 -13.07
CA GLY A 108 11.29 21.59 -14.18
C GLY A 108 10.08 22.12 -14.96
N LEU A 109 10.25 22.46 -16.25
CA LEU A 109 9.17 22.80 -17.18
C LEU A 109 8.17 21.63 -17.33
N MET A 110 6.90 21.91 -17.03
CA MET A 110 5.77 21.04 -17.38
C MET A 110 5.31 21.42 -18.79
N GLN A 111 5.11 20.44 -19.66
CA GLN A 111 4.57 20.62 -21.01
C GLN A 111 3.15 20.09 -21.10
#